data_AF-A0A924NKF6-F1
#
_entry.id   AF-A0A924NKF6-F1
#
_cell.length_a   1.000
_cell.length_b   1.000
_cell.length_c   1.000
_cell.angle_alpha   90.00
_cell.angle_beta   90.00
_cell.angle_gamma   90.00
#
_symmetry.space_group_name_H-M   'P 1'
#
loop_
_entity.id
_entity.type
_entity.pdbx_description
1 polymer ?
#
loop_
_entity_poly.entity_id
_entity_poly.type
_entity_poly.pdbx_seq_one_letter_code
_entity_poly.pdbx_strand_id
1 'polypeptide(L)'
;MSDSGTVTAARGDDARPAGPPRGNPFTRVSVFIRQVLAELRKVIWPTRKELITYTTVVVVFVVIMASIVSVFDFVFTKGVLAVFGK
;
A
#
# COMPACT_ATOMS: atom_id res chain seq x y z
N MET A 1 -79.26 6.94 1.64
CA MET A 1 -78.01 7.38 2.28
C MET A 1 -76.96 7.40 1.18
N SER A 2 -76.59 8.61 0.75
CA SER A 2 -75.60 8.89 -0.29
C SER A 2 -74.22 8.34 0.09
N ASP A 3 -73.51 7.75 -0.86
CA ASP A 3 -72.29 8.37 -1.39
C ASP A 3 -71.77 7.59 -2.60
N SER A 4 -72.13 8.07 -3.79
CA SER A 4 -71.27 7.98 -4.96
C SER A 4 -70.53 9.30 -5.05
N GLY A 5 -69.32 9.32 -4.51
CA GLY A 5 -68.34 10.39 -4.67
C GLY A 5 -67.00 9.73 -5.00
N THR A 6 -66.58 9.76 -6.25
CA THR A 6 -65.59 10.72 -6.75
C THR A 6 -64.15 10.26 -6.60
N VAL A 7 -63.60 9.91 -7.76
CA VAL A 7 -62.25 10.31 -8.22
C VAL A 7 -61.08 9.65 -7.50
N THR A 8 -60.58 8.59 -8.14
CA THR A 8 -59.19 8.46 -8.62
C THR A 8 -58.27 9.63 -8.23
N ALA A 9 -57.80 9.64 -6.99
CA ALA A 9 -56.79 10.58 -6.54
C ALA A 9 -55.42 9.92 -6.64
N ALA A 10 -54.64 10.38 -7.62
CA ALA A 10 -53.19 10.42 -7.62
C ALA A 10 -52.45 9.06 -7.55
N ARG A 11 -52.46 8.34 -8.67
CA ARG A 11 -51.25 7.61 -9.08
C ARG A 11 -50.22 8.64 -9.52
N GLY A 12 -49.38 9.06 -8.60
CA GLY A 12 -48.28 9.99 -8.85
C GLY A 12 -47.26 9.80 -7.76
N ASP A 13 -46.29 8.92 -8.02
CA ASP A 13 -44.86 9.10 -7.70
C ASP A 13 -44.10 7.82 -8.07
N ASP A 14 -44.21 7.44 -9.35
CA ASP A 14 -43.19 6.63 -10.00
C ASP A 14 -41.96 7.55 -10.19
N ALA A 15 -41.20 7.74 -9.11
CA ALA A 15 -39.87 8.34 -9.18
C ALA A 15 -38.99 7.42 -10.02
N ARG A 16 -38.98 7.66 -11.33
CA ARG A 16 -38.01 7.09 -12.27
C ARG A 16 -36.62 7.23 -11.63
N PRO A 17 -35.80 6.17 -11.53
CA PRO A 17 -34.42 6.36 -11.12
C PRO A 17 -33.80 7.25 -12.19
N ALA A 18 -33.37 8.45 -11.78
CA ALA A 18 -32.66 9.36 -12.65
C ALA A 18 -31.51 8.59 -13.29
N GLY A 19 -31.47 8.57 -14.63
CA GLY A 19 -30.45 7.88 -15.41
C GLY A 19 -29.04 8.28 -14.94
N PRO A 20 -28.03 7.40 -15.12
CA PRO A 20 -26.74 7.55 -14.47
C PRO A 20 -26.18 8.95 -14.79
N PRO A 21 -25.80 9.74 -13.76
CA PRO A 21 -25.22 11.06 -14.00
C PRO A 21 -24.03 10.88 -14.94
N ARG A 22 -23.90 11.76 -15.94
CA ARG A 22 -22.70 11.82 -16.80
C ARG A 22 -21.50 12.03 -15.87
N GLY A 23 -20.86 10.92 -15.49
CA GLY A 23 -19.89 10.89 -14.40
C GLY A 23 -18.67 11.70 -14.78
N ASN A 24 -18.39 12.73 -13.98
CA ASN A 24 -17.21 13.57 -14.08
C ASN A 24 -15.95 12.67 -14.15
N PRO A 25 -14.95 12.94 -15.01
CA PRO A 25 -13.75 12.09 -15.12
C PRO A 25 -13.01 11.91 -13.78
N PHE A 26 -13.10 12.92 -12.91
CA PHE A 26 -12.61 12.88 -11.53
C PHE A 26 -13.30 11.81 -10.68
N THR A 27 -14.59 11.55 -10.89
CA THR A 27 -15.32 10.48 -10.20
C THR A 27 -14.77 9.12 -10.60
N ARG A 28 -14.46 8.92 -11.89
CA ARG A 28 -13.85 7.66 -12.39
C ARG A 28 -12.47 7.40 -11.77
N VAL A 29 -11.62 8.43 -11.71
CA VAL A 29 -10.30 8.34 -11.07
C VAL A 29 -10.42 8.04 -9.58
N SER A 30 -11.35 8.70 -8.88
CA SER A 30 -11.57 8.44 -7.44
C SER A 30 -12.03 7.01 -7.13
N VAL A 31 -12.85 6.43 -8.01
CA VAL A 31 -13.29 5.03 -7.91
C VAL A 31 -12.13 4.07 -8.19
N PHE A 32 -11.32 4.35 -9.21
CA PHE A 32 -10.13 3.56 -9.52
C PHE A 32 -9.11 3.55 -8.37
N ILE A 33 -8.80 4.70 -7.77
CA ILE A 33 -7.91 4.79 -6.60
C ILE A 33 -8.47 4.00 -5.41
N ARG A 34 -9.79 4.08 -5.17
CA ARG A 34 -10.44 3.27 -4.12
C ARG A 34 -10.35 1.77 -4.39
N GLN A 35 -10.48 1.34 -5.65
CA GLN A 35 -10.30 -0.07 -6.05
C GLN A 35 -8.85 -0.53 -5.85
N VAL A 36 -7.86 0.28 -6.27
CA VAL A 36 -6.44 -0.02 -6.08
C VAL A 36 -6.09 -0.12 -4.59
N LEU A 37 -6.56 0.80 -3.75
CA LEU A 37 -6.34 0.74 -2.30
C LEU A 37 -7.00 -0.50 -1.67
N ALA A 38 -8.17 -0.90 -2.15
CA ALA A 38 -8.84 -2.12 -1.69
C ALA A 38 -8.05 -3.39 -2.08
N GLU A 39 -7.44 -3.42 -3.25
CA GLU A 39 -6.59 -4.53 -3.70
C GLU A 39 -5.23 -4.53 -3.00
N LEU A 40 -4.62 -3.36 -2.79
CA LEU A 40 -3.38 -3.21 -2.03
C LEU A 40 -3.55 -3.60 -0.55
N ARG A 41 -4.77 -3.53 0.01
CA ARG A 41 -5.06 -4.02 1.35
C ARG A 41 -5.16 -5.55 1.42
N LYS A 42 -5.36 -6.23 0.28
CA LYS A 42 -5.27 -7.71 0.17
C LYS A 42 -3.83 -8.19 0.08
N VAL A 43 -2.91 -7.33 -0.35
CA VAL A 43 -1.48 -7.58 -0.12
C VAL A 43 -1.31 -7.56 1.38
N ILE A 44 -1.04 -8.73 1.96
CA ILE A 44 -0.83 -8.92 3.39
C ILE A 44 0.36 -8.06 3.82
N TRP A 45 0.14 -6.77 4.12
CA TRP A 45 0.20 -6.23 5.47
C TRP A 45 1.13 -6.98 6.43
N PRO A 46 2.43 -7.16 6.17
CA PRO A 46 3.21 -8.08 6.96
C PRO A 46 3.29 -7.55 8.39
N THR A 47 3.20 -8.45 9.38
CA THR A 47 3.14 -8.03 10.79
C THR A 47 4.47 -7.41 11.20
N ARG A 48 4.45 -6.33 11.99
CA ARG A 48 5.65 -5.58 12.41
C ARG A 48 6.77 -6.47 12.97
N LYS A 49 6.40 -7.58 13.62
CA LYS A 49 7.34 -8.57 14.16
C LYS A 49 8.17 -9.22 13.05
N GLU A 50 7.54 -9.58 11.95
CA GLU A 50 8.19 -10.22 10.81
C GLU A 50 9.18 -9.26 10.12
N LEU A 51 8.76 -8.00 9.94
CA LEU A 51 9.64 -6.95 9.40
C LEU A 51 10.90 -6.79 10.26
N ILE A 52 10.73 -6.68 11.58
CA ILE A 52 11.84 -6.50 12.51
C ILE A 52 12.79 -7.71 12.46
N THR A 53 12.26 -8.94 12.40
CA THR A 53 13.08 -10.14 12.27
C THR A 53 13.92 -10.10 10.99
N TYR A 54 13.31 -9.80 9.84
CA TYR A 54 14.05 -9.73 8.57
C TYR A 54 15.09 -8.60 8.56
N THR A 55 14.75 -7.41 9.04
CA THR A 55 15.73 -6.31 9.12
C THR A 55 16.85 -6.63 10.11
N THR A 56 16.57 -7.33 11.20
CA THR A 56 17.58 -7.71 12.20
C THR A 56 18.60 -8.67 11.60
N VAL A 57 18.15 -9.68 10.86
CA VAL A 57 19.05 -10.63 10.18
C VAL A 57 19.97 -9.89 9.21
N VAL A 58 19.43 -8.94 8.42
CA VAL A 58 20.22 -8.13 7.49
C VAL A 58 21.23 -7.26 8.23
N VAL A 59 20.85 -6.59 9.33
CA VAL A 59 21.77 -5.78 10.14
C VAL A 59 22.91 -6.62 10.71
N VAL A 60 22.61 -7.79 11.28
CA VAL A 60 23.64 -8.70 11.80
C VAL A 60 24.58 -9.15 10.67
N PHE A 61 24.04 -9.51 9.51
CA PHE A 61 24.83 -9.90 8.35
C PHE A 61 25.77 -8.77 7.88
N VAL A 62 25.27 -7.54 7.77
CA VAL A 62 26.07 -6.36 7.40
C VAL A 62 27.18 -6.11 8.41
N VAL A 63 26.91 -6.25 9.71
CA VAL A 63 27.94 -6.09 10.76
C VAL A 63 29.05 -7.12 10.63
N ILE A 64 28.72 -8.39 10.36
CA ILE A 64 29.72 -9.44 10.15
C ILE A 64 30.58 -9.14 8.91
N MET A 65 29.94 -8.80 7.79
CA MET A 65 30.66 -8.45 6.56
C MET A 65 31.57 -7.23 6.75
N ALA A 66 31.07 -6.17 7.39
CA ALA A 66 31.85 -4.98 7.70
C ALA A 66 33.04 -5.30 8.62
N SER A 67 32.85 -6.18 9.61
CA SER A 67 33.93 -6.62 10.51
C SER A 67 35.01 -7.37 9.74
N ILE A 68 34.62 -8.30 8.87
CA ILE A 68 35.56 -9.06 8.04
C ILE A 68 36.34 -8.11 7.11
N VAL A 69 35.65 -7.26 6.36
CA VAL A 69 36.28 -6.28 5.46
C VAL A 69 37.24 -5.38 6.24
N SER A 70 36.81 -4.84 7.38
CA SER A 70 37.67 -4.00 8.23
C SER A 70 38.93 -4.72 8.70
N VAL A 71 38.84 -6.00 9.05
CA VAL A 71 40.03 -6.81 9.42
C VAL A 71 40.95 -6.99 8.21
N PHE A 72 40.39 -7.35 7.06
CA PHE A 72 41.18 -7.48 5.83
C PHE A 72 41.86 -6.16 5.46
N ASP A 73 41.16 -5.03 5.49
CA ASP A 73 41.73 -3.70 5.22
C ASP A 73 42.89 -3.38 6.17
N PHE A 74 42.76 -3.72 7.47
CA PHE A 74 43.82 -3.53 8.44
C PHE A 74 45.05 -4.42 8.15
N VAL A 75 44.82 -5.68 7.80
CA VAL A 75 45.87 -6.64 7.43
C VAL A 75 46.58 -6.19 6.17
N PHE A 76 45.85 -5.77 5.13
CA PHE A 76 46.45 -5.23 3.90
C PHE A 76 47.23 -3.96 4.17
N THR A 77 46.69 -3.03 4.96
CA THR A 77 47.40 -1.78 5.31
C THR A 77 48.74 -2.07 5.99
N LYS A 78 48.74 -2.95 7.00
CA LYS A 78 49.97 -3.32 7.73
C LYS A 78 50.90 -4.19 6.89
N GLY A 79 50.36 -5.10 6.08
CA GLY A 79 51.12 -6.00 5.21
C GLY A 79 51.83 -5.27 4.08
N VAL A 80 51.13 -4.36 3.38
CA VAL A 80 51.71 -3.50 2.34
C VAL A 80 52.77 -2.60 2.95
N LEU A 81 52.51 -1.97 4.10
CA LEU A 81 53.52 -1.13 4.77
C LEU A 81 54.76 -1.93 5.19
N ALA A 82 54.61 -3.20 5.59
CA ALA A 82 55.74 -4.07 5.95
C ALA A 82 56.55 -4.54 4.72
N VAL A 83 55.89 -4.75 3.58
CA VAL A 83 56.53 -5.18 2.32
C VAL A 83 57.21 -4.02 1.60
N PHE A 84 56.58 -2.84 1.56
CA PHE A 84 57.06 -1.66 0.83
C PHE A 84 57.74 -0.61 1.72
N GLY A 85 57.62 -0.70 3.05
CA GLY A 85 58.29 0.19 4.02
C GLY A 85 59.68 -0.29 4.42
N LYS A 86 60.27 -1.20 3.64
CA LYS A 86 61.70 -1.52 3.63
C LYS A 86 62.35 -0.89 2.42
#